data_AF-A0A4R7JUG8-F1
#
_entry.id   AF-A0A4R7JUG8-F1
#
_cell.length_a   1.000
_cell.length_b   1.000
_cell.length_c   1.000
_cell.angle_alpha   90.00
_cell.angle_beta   90.00
_cell.angle_gamma   90.00
#
_symmetry.space_group_name_H-M   'P 1'
#
loop_
_entity.id
_entity.type
_entity.pdbx_description
1 polymer ?
#
loop_
_entity_poly.entity_id
_entity_poly.type
_entity_poly.pdbx_seq_one_letter_code
_entity_poly.pdbx_strand_id
1 'polypeptide(L)'
;MKLKSIGLALLIAGALVAVEAPAQEEGMTQEKAKEMAFGQLSEEKQKQVIAMLKKIFKDAKGKAEKSIRENGSMVPYGYAANNQGQGQFLHIDPEQKLKAEMAAHAIQKTIITNAVRGDLAASGMFLTMGVPQGLQEETRKKLEKSIKGDRGIEDVRFLMVELQHLGGLGLLMTVPYWQSDEGKWVFGEPVSQQVSPELQRSVQRIMRKASQKQGSGGSDS
;
A
#
# COMPACT_ATOMS: atom_id res chain seq x y z
N MET A 1 33.44 -12.92 -32.71
CA MET A 1 32.34 -11.96 -32.95
C MET A 1 31.68 -11.65 -31.62
N LYS A 2 31.73 -10.40 -31.17
CA LYS A 2 31.05 -9.90 -29.97
C LYS A 2 29.64 -9.44 -30.37
N LEU A 3 28.60 -10.12 -29.89
CA LEU A 3 27.24 -9.59 -29.94
C LEU A 3 26.96 -8.86 -28.63
N LYS A 4 26.85 -7.54 -28.73
CA LYS A 4 26.34 -6.65 -27.70
C LYS A 4 24.83 -6.88 -27.60
N SER A 5 24.36 -7.35 -26.45
CA SER A 5 22.93 -7.37 -26.14
C SER A 5 22.59 -6.11 -25.34
N ILE A 6 21.95 -5.18 -26.04
CA ILE A 6 21.42 -3.91 -25.55
C ILE A 6 20.12 -4.17 -24.78
N GLY A 7 19.96 -3.52 -23.62
CA GLY A 7 18.68 -2.95 -23.20
C GLY A 7 17.67 -3.86 -22.48
N LEU A 8 17.95 -4.24 -21.23
CA LEU A 8 16.93 -4.66 -20.26
C LEU A 8 16.32 -3.42 -19.60
N ALA A 9 15.57 -2.61 -20.36
CA ALA A 9 14.94 -1.39 -19.84
C ALA A 9 13.73 -0.98 -20.68
N LEU A 10 12.68 -1.80 -20.75
CA LEU A 10 11.34 -1.43 -21.25
C LEU A 10 10.43 -2.66 -21.14
N LEU A 11 9.72 -2.84 -20.02
CA LEU A 11 8.47 -3.65 -19.92
C LEU A 11 7.90 -3.71 -18.49
N ILE A 12 7.75 -2.56 -17.83
CA ILE A 12 6.76 -2.40 -16.74
C ILE A 12 6.24 -0.95 -16.81
N ALA A 13 5.53 -0.61 -17.88
CA ALA A 13 4.89 0.70 -18.01
C ALA A 13 3.38 0.61 -18.38
N GLY A 14 2.85 -0.56 -18.70
CA GLY A 14 1.47 -0.72 -19.20
C GLY A 14 0.52 -1.53 -18.32
N ALA A 15 0.85 -1.76 -17.04
CA ALA A 15 0.07 -2.67 -16.19
C ALA A 15 -0.92 -1.99 -15.24
N LEU A 16 -0.77 -0.69 -15.00
CA LEU A 16 -1.68 0.07 -14.13
C LEU A 16 -2.40 1.12 -14.95
N VAL A 17 -3.72 1.05 -14.96
CA VAL A 17 -4.59 2.12 -15.48
C VAL A 17 -4.74 3.14 -14.35
N ALA A 18 -4.01 4.26 -14.44
CA ALA A 18 -4.29 5.45 -13.64
C ALA A 18 -5.20 6.35 -14.49
N VAL A 19 -6.40 6.66 -13.99
CA VAL A 19 -7.23 7.71 -14.61
C VAL A 19 -6.59 9.04 -14.22
N GLU A 20 -6.28 9.87 -15.21
CA GLU A 20 -5.53 11.12 -15.05
C GLU A 20 -6.14 12.01 -13.96
N ALA A 21 -5.40 12.17 -12.86
CA ALA A 21 -5.60 13.30 -11.96
C ALA A 21 -4.89 14.52 -12.60
N PRO A 22 -5.49 15.73 -12.57
CA PRO A 22 -4.86 16.91 -13.16
C PRO A 22 -3.52 17.18 -12.46
N ALA A 23 -2.45 17.12 -13.25
CA ALA A 23 -1.09 17.33 -12.80
C ALA A 23 -0.90 18.80 -12.37
N GLN A 24 -0.64 19.01 -11.07
CA GLN A 24 0.01 20.23 -10.59
C GLN A 24 1.46 19.85 -10.28
N GLU A 25 2.35 20.12 -11.23
CA GLU A 25 3.79 19.87 -11.11
C GLU A 25 4.43 20.83 -10.09
N GLU A 26 4.34 20.49 -8.81
CA GLU A 26 5.33 20.91 -7.82
C GLU A 26 5.69 19.71 -6.96
N GLY A 27 6.88 19.14 -7.20
CA GLY A 27 7.43 18.09 -6.36
C GLY A 27 7.42 18.47 -4.87
N MET A 28 7.33 17.48 -3.99
CA MET A 28 7.22 17.71 -2.55
C MET A 28 8.47 18.40 -1.99
N THR A 29 8.34 19.67 -1.59
CA THR A 29 9.44 20.42 -0.92
C THR A 29 9.62 19.96 0.52
N GLN A 30 10.81 20.15 1.11
CA GLN A 30 11.05 19.84 2.53
C GLN A 30 10.15 20.63 3.48
N GLU A 31 9.72 21.82 3.07
CA GLU A 31 8.83 22.70 3.82
C GLU A 31 7.39 22.17 3.81
N LYS A 32 6.84 21.83 2.64
CA LYS A 32 5.55 21.13 2.52
C LYS A 32 5.56 19.78 3.26
N ALA A 33 6.68 19.05 3.26
CA ALA A 33 6.80 17.80 4.00
C ALA A 33 6.73 17.97 5.53
N LYS A 34 7.27 19.09 6.07
CA LYS A 34 7.16 19.44 7.49
C LYS A 34 5.74 19.85 7.87
N GLU A 35 5.07 20.63 7.02
CA GLU A 35 3.67 21.06 7.23
C GLU A 35 2.68 19.89 7.20
N MET A 36 2.99 18.84 6.44
CA MET A 36 2.16 17.63 6.39
C MET A 36 2.42 16.65 7.53
N ALA A 37 3.43 16.88 8.38
CA ALA A 37 3.77 15.96 9.47
C ALA A 37 2.58 15.75 10.39
N PHE A 38 2.13 14.51 10.55
CA PHE A 38 0.89 14.15 11.22
C PHE A 38 0.84 14.68 12.66
N GLY A 39 1.95 14.58 13.39
CA GLY A 39 2.06 15.10 14.75
C GLY A 39 2.12 16.64 14.86
N GLN A 40 2.28 17.35 13.74
CA GLN A 40 2.25 18.81 13.64
C GLN A 40 0.90 19.33 13.12
N LEU A 41 0.01 18.43 12.65
CA LEU A 41 -1.34 18.78 12.27
C LEU A 41 -2.17 19.13 13.51
N SER A 42 -3.12 20.06 13.37
CA SER A 42 -4.13 20.31 14.40
C SER A 42 -4.93 19.05 14.70
N GLU A 43 -5.52 18.95 15.89
CA GLU A 43 -6.35 17.80 16.28
C GLU A 43 -7.49 17.54 15.29
N GLU A 44 -8.10 18.60 14.76
CA GLU A 44 -9.15 18.49 13.73
C GLU A 44 -8.62 17.83 12.46
N LYS A 45 -7.45 18.26 11.97
CA LYS A 45 -6.80 17.67 10.79
C LYS A 45 -6.36 16.23 11.04
N GLN A 46 -5.84 15.92 12.23
CA GLN A 46 -5.52 14.54 12.60
C GLN A 46 -6.75 13.63 12.57
N LYS A 47 -7.88 14.10 13.13
CA LYS A 47 -9.16 13.38 13.08
C LYS A 47 -9.65 13.20 11.65
N GLN A 48 -9.53 14.22 10.79
CA GLN A 48 -9.87 14.12 9.37
C GLN A 48 -9.02 13.08 8.63
N VAL A 49 -7.70 13.06 8.86
CA VAL A 49 -6.81 12.05 8.28
C VAL A 49 -7.18 10.65 8.75
N ILE A 50 -7.43 10.44 10.04
CA ILE A 50 -7.87 9.14 10.56
C ILE A 50 -9.21 8.72 9.94
N ALA A 51 -10.17 9.65 9.83
CA ALA A 51 -11.46 9.39 9.22
C ALA A 51 -11.33 9.01 7.73
N MET A 52 -10.44 9.70 6.99
CA MET A 52 -10.11 9.36 5.61
C MET A 52 -9.54 7.94 5.51
N LEU A 53 -8.54 7.58 6.34
CA LEU A 53 -7.98 6.22 6.33
C LEU A 53 -9.06 5.17 6.66
N LYS A 54 -9.93 5.43 7.64
CA LYS A 54 -11.06 4.53 7.98
C LYS A 54 -12.07 4.39 6.85
N LYS A 55 -12.33 5.46 6.09
CA LYS A 55 -13.20 5.41 4.92
C LYS A 55 -12.60 4.54 3.82
N ILE A 56 -11.32 4.78 3.47
CA ILE A 56 -10.56 3.96 2.52
C ILE A 56 -10.62 2.50 2.91
N PHE A 57 -10.43 2.24 4.20
CA PHE A 57 -10.51 0.91 4.77
C PHE A 57 -11.86 0.23 4.48
N LYS A 58 -12.96 0.90 4.81
CA LYS A 58 -14.32 0.37 4.63
C LYS A 58 -14.62 0.08 3.15
N ASP A 59 -14.33 1.03 2.28
CA ASP A 59 -14.66 0.95 0.85
C ASP A 59 -13.87 -0.15 0.15
N ALA A 60 -12.59 -0.28 0.50
CA ALA A 60 -11.71 -1.26 -0.09
C ALA A 60 -11.91 -2.67 0.50
N LYS A 61 -12.15 -2.80 1.81
CA LYS A 61 -12.37 -4.11 2.46
C LYS A 61 -13.50 -4.89 1.78
N GLY A 62 -14.63 -4.24 1.52
CA GLY A 62 -15.77 -4.91 0.87
C GLY A 62 -15.42 -5.48 -0.51
N LYS A 63 -14.60 -4.76 -1.29
CA LYS A 63 -14.13 -5.20 -2.61
C LYS A 63 -13.19 -6.41 -2.50
N ALA A 64 -12.23 -6.39 -1.56
CA ALA A 64 -11.33 -7.51 -1.31
C ALA A 64 -12.09 -8.76 -0.86
N GLU A 65 -12.98 -8.63 0.13
CA GLU A 65 -13.76 -9.77 0.65
C GLU A 65 -14.65 -10.39 -0.41
N LYS A 66 -15.28 -9.57 -1.27
CA LYS A 66 -16.06 -10.06 -2.40
C LYS A 66 -15.18 -10.90 -3.35
N SER A 67 -14.03 -10.36 -3.75
CA SER A 67 -13.09 -11.08 -4.64
C SER A 67 -12.61 -12.40 -4.02
N ILE A 68 -12.33 -12.42 -2.73
CA ILE A 68 -11.89 -13.63 -2.00
C ILE A 68 -13.03 -14.65 -1.93
N ARG A 69 -14.27 -14.22 -1.68
CA ARG A 69 -15.42 -15.15 -1.69
C ARG A 69 -15.62 -15.81 -3.05
N GLU A 70 -15.38 -15.08 -4.12
CA GLU A 70 -15.55 -15.56 -5.50
C GLU A 70 -14.38 -16.46 -5.95
N ASN A 71 -13.13 -16.13 -5.57
CA ASN A 71 -11.93 -16.72 -6.15
C ASN A 71 -10.98 -17.38 -5.14
N GLY A 72 -11.30 -17.36 -3.85
CA GLY A 72 -10.44 -17.82 -2.75
C GLY A 72 -9.19 -16.98 -2.49
N SER A 73 -8.91 -16.01 -3.35
CA SER A 73 -7.83 -15.04 -3.24
C SER A 73 -8.18 -13.79 -4.04
N MET A 74 -7.29 -12.81 -4.06
CA MET A 74 -7.44 -11.64 -4.93
C MET A 74 -6.09 -11.22 -5.51
N VAL A 75 -6.13 -10.62 -6.71
CA VAL A 75 -4.99 -9.88 -7.24
C VAL A 75 -4.77 -8.66 -6.33
N PRO A 76 -3.52 -8.38 -5.90
CA PRO A 76 -3.23 -7.18 -5.12
C PRO A 76 -3.75 -5.93 -5.82
N TYR A 77 -4.22 -4.97 -5.03
CA TYR A 77 -4.58 -3.64 -5.54
C TYR A 77 -4.19 -2.57 -4.51
N GLY A 78 -4.04 -1.35 -4.99
CA GLY A 78 -3.75 -0.17 -4.20
C GLY A 78 -4.91 0.81 -4.19
N TYR A 79 -4.85 1.74 -3.25
CA TYR A 79 -5.67 2.93 -3.25
C TYR A 79 -4.76 4.14 -3.04
N ALA A 80 -5.03 5.22 -3.74
CA ALA A 80 -4.28 6.47 -3.66
C ALA A 80 -5.27 7.62 -3.53
N ALA A 81 -5.13 8.46 -2.50
CA ALA A 81 -5.94 9.66 -2.30
C ALA A 81 -5.09 10.91 -2.14
N ASN A 82 -5.61 12.04 -2.64
CA ASN A 82 -5.06 13.37 -2.47
C ASN A 82 -5.53 14.02 -1.15
N ASN A 83 -5.05 15.23 -0.88
CA ASN A 83 -5.36 16.01 0.32
C ASN A 83 -6.83 16.49 0.40
N GLN A 84 -7.59 16.39 -0.68
CA GLN A 84 -9.03 16.67 -0.73
C GLN A 84 -9.87 15.42 -0.45
N GLY A 85 -9.23 14.27 -0.18
CA GLY A 85 -9.91 13.00 0.06
C GLY A 85 -10.48 12.35 -1.21
N GLN A 86 -10.16 12.88 -2.39
CA GLN A 86 -10.45 12.23 -3.67
C GLN A 86 -9.40 11.15 -3.89
N GLY A 87 -9.83 9.93 -4.22
CA GLY A 87 -8.89 8.85 -4.49
C GLY A 87 -9.36 7.86 -5.52
N GLN A 88 -8.42 7.03 -5.95
CA GLN A 88 -8.58 6.06 -7.02
C GLN A 88 -7.98 4.72 -6.63
N PHE A 89 -8.59 3.64 -7.14
CA PHE A 89 -8.09 2.28 -6.99
C PHE A 89 -7.07 1.98 -8.08
N LEU A 90 -5.85 1.69 -7.66
CA LEU A 90 -4.77 1.21 -8.52
C LEU A 90 -4.88 -0.31 -8.62
N HIS A 91 -5.32 -0.81 -9.76
CA HIS A 91 -5.42 -2.26 -9.98
C HIS A 91 -4.59 -2.62 -11.20
N ILE A 92 -4.16 -3.88 -11.21
CA ILE A 92 -3.59 -4.47 -12.41
C ILE A 92 -4.71 -5.18 -13.15
N ASP A 93 -4.67 -5.07 -14.47
CA ASP A 93 -5.57 -5.79 -15.35
C ASP A 93 -5.54 -7.29 -15.00
N PRO A 94 -6.67 -7.90 -14.60
CA PRO A 94 -6.75 -9.32 -14.27
C PRO A 94 -6.31 -10.23 -15.42
N GLU A 95 -6.39 -9.77 -16.67
CA GLU A 95 -5.94 -10.54 -17.84
C GLU A 95 -4.41 -10.61 -17.94
N GLN A 96 -3.70 -9.67 -17.32
CA GLN A 96 -2.25 -9.73 -17.19
C GLN A 96 -1.89 -10.80 -16.16
N LYS A 97 -1.52 -11.98 -16.65
CA LYS A 97 -1.01 -13.10 -15.85
C LYS A 97 0.33 -12.73 -15.19
N LEU A 98 0.28 -11.94 -14.13
CA LEU A 98 1.41 -11.58 -13.29
C LEU A 98 1.38 -12.39 -12.00
N LYS A 99 2.58 -12.70 -11.50
CA LYS A 99 2.73 -13.24 -10.15
C LYS A 99 2.30 -12.18 -9.12
N ALA A 100 1.67 -12.59 -8.04
CA ALA A 100 1.13 -11.69 -7.02
C ALA A 100 2.20 -10.75 -6.44
N GLU A 101 3.44 -11.24 -6.29
CA GLU A 101 4.57 -10.46 -5.78
C GLU A 101 4.97 -9.34 -6.76
N MET A 102 4.96 -9.64 -8.07
CA MET A 102 5.21 -8.65 -9.11
C MET A 102 4.11 -7.60 -9.15
N ALA A 103 2.85 -8.05 -8.99
CA ALA A 103 1.70 -7.17 -8.95
C ALA A 103 1.77 -6.19 -7.77
N ALA A 104 2.00 -6.70 -6.56
CA ALA A 104 2.19 -5.89 -5.37
C ALA A 104 3.34 -4.90 -5.53
N HIS A 105 4.47 -5.33 -6.10
CA HIS A 105 5.61 -4.45 -6.34
C HIS A 105 5.29 -3.31 -7.34
N ALA A 106 4.59 -3.61 -8.43
CA ALA A 106 4.22 -2.60 -9.43
C ALA A 106 3.26 -1.55 -8.85
N ILE A 107 2.29 -1.98 -8.04
CA ILE A 107 1.37 -1.09 -7.33
C ILE A 107 2.13 -0.20 -6.34
N GLN A 108 2.98 -0.80 -5.50
CA GLN A 108 3.78 -0.07 -4.51
C GLN A 108 4.67 0.97 -5.18
N LYS A 109 5.34 0.62 -6.28
CA LYS A 109 6.16 1.55 -7.05
C LYS A 109 5.33 2.72 -7.58
N THR A 110 4.12 2.47 -8.07
CA THR A 110 3.23 3.51 -8.59
C THR A 110 2.77 4.46 -7.48
N ILE A 111 2.41 3.92 -6.30
CA ILE A 111 2.07 4.72 -5.11
C ILE A 111 3.25 5.63 -4.73
N ILE A 112 4.46 5.09 -4.68
CA ILE A 112 5.67 5.85 -4.35
C ILE A 112 5.92 6.95 -5.39
N THR A 113 5.78 6.65 -6.68
CA THR A 113 5.95 7.64 -7.75
C THR A 113 4.96 8.79 -7.64
N ASN A 114 3.67 8.50 -7.40
CA ASN A 114 2.65 9.54 -7.20
C ASN A 114 2.90 10.37 -5.93
N ALA A 115 3.35 9.72 -4.85
CA ALA A 115 3.76 10.43 -3.64
C ALA A 115 4.92 11.40 -3.89
N VAL A 116 5.93 10.98 -4.65
CA VAL A 116 7.08 11.82 -5.01
C VAL A 116 6.65 13.06 -5.81
N ARG A 117 5.67 12.91 -6.70
CA ARG A 117 5.12 14.01 -7.51
C ARG A 117 4.31 15.03 -6.71
N GLY A 118 3.93 14.69 -5.47
CA GLY A 118 3.12 15.56 -4.60
C GLY A 118 1.61 15.35 -4.74
N ASP A 119 1.17 14.44 -5.61
CA ASP A 119 -0.23 14.20 -5.93
C ASP A 119 -0.99 13.39 -4.85
N LEU A 120 -0.26 12.86 -3.87
CA LEU A 120 -0.78 11.91 -2.87
C LEU A 120 -0.77 12.54 -1.48
N ALA A 121 -1.79 12.28 -0.66
CA ALA A 121 -1.80 12.51 0.78
C ALA A 121 -1.86 11.19 1.58
N ALA A 122 -2.58 10.20 1.07
CA ALA A 122 -2.69 8.89 1.68
C ALA A 122 -2.72 7.77 0.63
N SER A 123 -2.30 6.58 1.05
CA SER A 123 -2.33 5.37 0.23
C SER A 123 -2.75 4.15 1.02
N GLY A 124 -3.17 3.11 0.29
CA GLY A 124 -3.45 1.79 0.82
C GLY A 124 -2.91 0.70 -0.10
N MET A 125 -2.41 -0.39 0.46
CA MET A 125 -2.07 -1.61 -0.27
C MET A 125 -2.85 -2.79 0.32
N PHE A 126 -3.51 -3.55 -0.55
CA PHE A 126 -4.37 -4.68 -0.20
C PHE A 126 -3.79 -5.94 -0.82
N LEU A 127 -3.57 -6.96 -0.01
CA LEU A 127 -3.00 -8.22 -0.47
C LEU A 127 -3.45 -9.41 0.36
N THR A 128 -3.48 -10.57 -0.28
CA THR A 128 -3.60 -11.86 0.39
C THR A 128 -2.20 -12.40 0.68
N MET A 129 -1.98 -12.87 1.90
CA MET A 129 -0.73 -13.51 2.28
C MET A 129 -0.94 -14.65 3.30
N GLY A 130 0.10 -15.45 3.52
CA GLY A 130 0.21 -16.32 4.70
C GLY A 130 0.42 -15.50 5.98
N VAL A 131 0.81 -16.16 7.08
CA VAL A 131 1.05 -15.47 8.36
C VAL A 131 2.02 -14.28 8.15
N PRO A 132 1.62 -13.05 8.49
CA PRO A 132 2.49 -11.89 8.26
C PRO A 132 3.79 -11.98 9.07
N GLN A 133 4.93 -11.81 8.40
CA GLN A 133 6.23 -11.78 9.07
C GLN A 133 6.39 -10.49 9.88
N GLY A 134 7.07 -10.56 11.04
CA GLY A 134 7.35 -9.39 11.87
C GLY A 134 6.18 -8.85 12.69
N LEU A 135 5.08 -9.61 12.80
CA LEU A 135 4.03 -9.32 13.77
C LEU A 135 4.58 -9.36 15.19
N GLN A 136 4.16 -8.39 16.01
CA GLN A 136 4.42 -8.44 17.44
C GLN A 136 3.74 -9.67 18.04
N GLU A 137 4.39 -10.28 19.02
CA GLU A 137 3.91 -11.52 19.67
C GLU A 137 2.48 -11.38 20.22
N GLU A 138 2.16 -10.24 20.82
CA GLU A 138 0.80 -9.96 21.30
C GLU A 138 -0.22 -9.93 20.16
N THR A 139 0.12 -9.27 19.03
CA THR A 139 -0.72 -9.21 17.84
C THR A 139 -0.92 -10.60 17.23
N ARG A 140 0.14 -11.42 17.20
CA ARG A 140 0.06 -12.81 16.75
C ARG A 140 -0.91 -13.63 17.60
N LYS A 141 -0.81 -13.54 18.93
CA LYS A 141 -1.75 -14.18 19.86
C LYS A 141 -3.19 -13.70 19.67
N LYS A 142 -3.39 -12.41 19.38
CA LYS A 142 -4.73 -11.88 19.06
C LYS A 142 -5.29 -12.46 17.77
N LEU A 143 -4.47 -12.65 16.74
CA LEU A 143 -4.86 -13.31 15.50
C LEU A 143 -5.19 -14.78 15.70
N GLU A 144 -4.38 -15.51 16.48
CA GLU A 144 -4.67 -16.91 16.83
C GLU A 144 -6.02 -17.04 17.57
N LYS A 145 -6.30 -16.13 18.50
CA LYS A 145 -7.57 -16.09 19.23
C LYS A 145 -8.78 -15.68 18.37
N SER A 146 -8.57 -14.97 17.26
CA SER A 146 -9.68 -14.55 16.38
C SER A 146 -10.09 -15.65 15.40
N ILE A 147 -9.28 -16.70 15.24
CA ILE A 147 -9.63 -17.92 14.53
C ILE A 147 -10.56 -18.76 15.41
N LYS A 148 -11.69 -19.22 14.85
CA LYS A 148 -12.67 -20.05 15.55
C LYS A 148 -12.54 -21.50 15.12
N GLY A 149 -12.64 -22.43 16.07
CA GLY A 149 -12.57 -23.88 15.84
C GLY A 149 -11.15 -24.45 15.93
N ASP A 150 -10.96 -25.71 15.55
CA ASP A 150 -9.72 -26.48 15.74
C ASP A 150 -8.61 -26.15 14.71
N ARG A 151 -8.71 -25.02 14.00
CA ARG A 151 -7.78 -24.66 12.93
C ARG A 151 -6.55 -23.92 13.47
N GLY A 152 -5.38 -24.34 13.01
CA GLY A 152 -4.14 -23.64 13.28
C GLY A 152 -3.99 -22.40 12.40
N ILE A 153 -3.12 -21.48 12.80
CA ILE A 153 -2.81 -20.25 12.04
C ILE A 153 -2.23 -20.56 10.63
N GLU A 154 -1.62 -21.74 10.46
CA GLU A 154 -1.05 -22.21 9.20
C GLU A 154 -2.11 -22.58 8.14
N ASP A 155 -3.33 -22.93 8.58
CA ASP A 155 -4.47 -23.26 7.71
C ASP A 155 -5.26 -22.02 7.27
N VAL A 156 -4.81 -20.84 7.69
CA VAL A 156 -5.51 -19.56 7.51
C VAL A 156 -4.76 -18.69 6.53
N ARG A 157 -5.51 -17.90 5.76
CA ARG A 157 -4.98 -16.83 4.92
C ARG A 157 -5.34 -15.49 5.52
N PHE A 158 -4.57 -14.47 5.19
CA PHE A 158 -4.74 -13.16 5.76
C PHE A 158 -4.91 -12.13 4.66
N LEU A 159 -5.99 -11.36 4.74
CA LEU A 159 -6.13 -10.11 4.00
C LEU A 159 -5.37 -9.05 4.80
N MET A 160 -4.21 -8.65 4.29
CA MET A 160 -3.42 -7.56 4.84
C MET A 160 -3.75 -6.26 4.13
N VAL A 161 -3.98 -5.22 4.92
CA VAL A 161 -4.25 -3.87 4.47
C VAL A 161 -3.29 -2.92 5.18
N GLU A 162 -2.40 -2.32 4.41
CA GLU A 162 -1.49 -1.28 4.92
C GLU A 162 -1.95 0.08 4.40
N LEU A 163 -2.37 0.96 5.31
CA LEU A 163 -2.77 2.33 5.01
C LEU A 163 -1.75 3.32 5.56
N GLN A 164 -1.36 4.30 4.76
CA GLN A 164 -0.29 5.24 5.12
C GLN A 164 -0.65 6.65 4.68
N HIS A 165 -0.54 7.60 5.61
CA HIS A 165 -0.53 9.04 5.33
C HIS A 165 0.92 9.51 5.17
N LEU A 166 1.20 10.33 4.15
CA LEU A 166 2.55 10.85 3.91
C LEU A 166 3.12 11.64 5.09
N GLY A 167 2.24 12.21 5.90
CA GLY A 167 2.60 12.93 7.11
C GLY A 167 3.18 12.10 8.25
N GLY A 168 3.15 10.77 8.19
CA GLY A 168 3.75 9.96 9.27
C GLY A 168 2.77 9.16 10.11
N LEU A 169 1.55 8.91 9.63
CA LEU A 169 0.63 7.93 10.23
C LEU A 169 0.58 6.67 9.37
N GLY A 170 0.81 5.51 9.98
CA GLY A 170 0.72 4.20 9.34
C GLY A 170 -0.21 3.29 10.14
N LEU A 171 -1.14 2.64 9.45
CA LEU A 171 -2.07 1.68 10.02
C LEU A 171 -1.94 0.37 9.24
N LEU A 172 -1.68 -0.71 9.98
CA LEU A 172 -1.73 -2.06 9.44
C LEU A 172 -2.97 -2.74 9.99
N MET A 173 -3.76 -3.35 9.13
CA MET A 173 -4.86 -4.20 9.54
C MET A 173 -4.81 -5.54 8.82
N THR A 174 -5.06 -6.59 9.57
CA THR A 174 -5.05 -7.97 9.10
C THR A 174 -6.40 -8.62 9.41
N VAL A 175 -7.04 -9.21 8.42
CA VAL A 175 -8.26 -10.01 8.58
C VAL A 175 -7.93 -11.47 8.25
N PRO A 176 -7.98 -12.39 9.23
CA PRO A 176 -7.86 -13.81 8.96
C PRO A 176 -9.10 -14.29 8.20
N TYR A 177 -8.91 -15.21 7.27
CA TYR A 177 -10.00 -15.89 6.58
C TYR A 177 -9.60 -17.31 6.19
N TRP A 178 -10.58 -18.20 6.16
CA TRP A 178 -10.39 -19.62 5.89
C TRP A 178 -11.61 -20.19 5.17
N GLN A 179 -11.43 -21.35 4.57
CA GLN A 179 -12.53 -22.10 3.99
C GLN A 179 -13.15 -22.99 5.07
N SER A 180 -14.44 -22.86 5.33
CA SER A 180 -15.19 -23.75 6.22
C SER A 180 -15.26 -25.17 5.65
N ASP A 181 -15.68 -26.13 6.46
CA ASP A 181 -15.87 -27.52 6.00
C ASP A 181 -16.95 -27.64 4.92
N GLU A 182 -17.93 -26.71 4.91
CA GLU A 182 -18.92 -26.55 3.84
C GLU A 182 -18.38 -25.88 2.56
N GLY A 183 -17.07 -25.63 2.46
CA GLY A 183 -16.44 -24.99 1.30
C GLY A 183 -16.62 -23.48 1.18
N LYS A 184 -17.22 -22.80 2.17
CA LYS A 184 -17.47 -21.35 2.16
C LYS A 184 -16.31 -20.57 2.77
N TRP A 185 -16.01 -19.39 2.21
CA TRP A 185 -15.03 -18.49 2.81
C TRP A 185 -15.60 -17.73 4.01
N VAL A 186 -14.97 -17.91 5.17
CA VAL A 186 -15.31 -17.28 6.45
C VAL A 186 -14.21 -16.30 6.82
N PHE A 187 -14.61 -15.11 7.30
CA PHE A 187 -13.70 -14.05 7.74
C PHE A 187 -13.79 -13.94 9.27
N GLY A 188 -12.64 -13.94 9.93
CA GLY A 188 -12.53 -13.71 11.37
C GLY A 188 -12.48 -12.24 11.73
N GLU A 189 -12.26 -11.96 13.01
CA GLU A 189 -12.19 -10.59 13.52
C GLU A 189 -10.90 -9.88 13.06
N PRO A 190 -10.98 -8.63 12.56
CA PRO A 190 -9.83 -7.86 12.14
C PRO A 190 -8.95 -7.48 13.34
N VAL A 191 -7.63 -7.54 13.14
CA VAL A 191 -6.65 -7.00 14.09
C VAL A 191 -5.94 -5.81 13.45
N SER A 192 -5.92 -4.68 14.15
CA SER A 192 -5.28 -3.44 13.69
C SER A 192 -4.13 -3.05 14.60
N GLN A 193 -3.06 -2.50 14.04
CA GLN A 193 -1.97 -1.88 14.78
C GLN A 193 -1.46 -0.63 14.06
N GLN A 194 -0.96 0.33 14.82
CA GLN A 194 -0.21 1.45 14.25
C GLN A 194 1.21 0.97 13.90
N VAL A 195 1.71 1.39 12.75
CA VAL A 195 3.05 1.03 12.25
C VAL A 195 3.78 2.27 11.77
N SER A 196 5.11 2.21 11.82
CA SER A 196 5.96 3.25 11.25
C SER A 196 5.81 3.30 9.72
N PRO A 197 5.40 4.43 9.13
CA PRO A 197 5.15 4.52 7.69
C PRO A 197 6.37 4.15 6.85
N GLU A 198 6.20 3.18 5.96
CA GLU A 198 7.19 2.77 4.97
C GLU A 198 7.24 3.72 3.78
N LEU A 199 6.10 4.24 3.37
CA LEU A 199 5.97 5.19 2.26
C LEU A 199 6.76 6.45 2.52
N GLN A 200 6.59 7.08 3.69
CA GLN A 200 7.31 8.30 4.06
C GLN A 200 8.83 8.06 4.04
N ARG A 201 9.30 6.97 4.65
CA ARG A 201 10.71 6.58 4.66
C ARG A 201 11.25 6.33 3.25
N SER A 202 10.45 5.71 2.38
CA SER A 202 10.81 5.42 0.99
C SER A 202 10.91 6.68 0.15
N VAL A 203 9.93 7.58 0.26
CA VAL A 203 9.91 8.89 -0.41
C VAL A 203 11.11 9.73 0.01
N GLN A 204 11.37 9.86 1.32
CA GLN A 204 12.54 10.60 1.84
C GLN A 204 13.85 10.05 1.30
N ARG A 205 14.00 8.72 1.23
CA ARG A 205 15.20 8.06 0.69
C ARG A 205 15.38 8.37 -0.81
N ILE A 206 14.31 8.38 -1.59
CA ILE A 206 14.34 8.69 -3.02
C ILE A 206 14.69 10.16 -3.24
N MET A 207 14.03 11.08 -2.51
CA MET A 207 14.32 12.51 -2.56
C MET A 207 15.79 12.80 -2.26
N ARG A 208 16.32 12.23 -1.18
CA ARG A 208 17.74 12.39 -0.80
C ARG A 208 18.69 11.92 -1.92
N LYS A 209 18.40 10.79 -2.56
CA LYS A 209 19.20 10.27 -3.67
C LYS A 209 19.14 11.18 -4.90
N ALA A 210 17.98 11.79 -5.18
CA ALA A 210 17.82 12.73 -6.29
C ALA A 210 18.64 14.01 -6.07
N SER A 211 18.58 14.59 -4.87
CA SER A 211 19.36 15.79 -4.52
C SER A 211 20.87 15.55 -4.57
N GLN A 212 21.34 14.37 -4.15
CA GLN A 212 22.76 14.00 -4.22
C GLN A 212 23.27 13.89 -5.67
N LYS A 213 22.44 13.42 -6.61
CA LYS A 213 22.81 13.35 -8.04
C LYS A 213 22.88 14.71 -8.71
N GLN A 214 22.08 15.68 -8.27
CA GLN A 214 22.16 17.06 -8.77
C GLN A 214 23.39 17.79 -8.22
N GLY A 215 23.83 17.48 -7.00
CA GLY A 215 25.05 18.05 -6.41
C GLY A 215 26.37 17.49 -6.99
N SER A 216 26.35 16.34 -7.66
CA SER A 216 27.54 15.71 -8.24
C SER A 216 27.73 15.98 -9.75
N GLY A 217 26.96 16.90 -10.34
CA GLY A 217 27.02 17.26 -11.77
C GLY A 217 27.43 18.72 -12.05
N GLY A 218 27.85 19.46 -11.03
CA GLY A 218 28.18 20.89 -11.11
C GLY A 218 29.58 21.24 -10.61
N SER A 219 30.52 20.30 -10.68
CA SER A 219 31.94 20.54 -10.41
C SER A 219 32.78 19.71 -11.35
N ASP A 220 32.71 20.02 -12.64
CA ASP A 220 33.89 19.98 -13.49
C ASP A 220 33.74 21.10 -14.53
N SER A 221 34.79 21.91 -14.52
CA SER A 221 35.12 23.09 -15.33
C SER A 221 34.94 22.93 -16.83
#